data_AF-A0A1C0YIH4-F1
#
_entry.id   AF-A0A1C0YIH4-F1
#
_cell.length_a   1.000
_cell.length_b   1.000
_cell.length_c   1.000
_cell.angle_alpha   90.00
_cell.angle_beta   90.00
_cell.angle_gamma   90.00
#
_symmetry.space_group_name_H-M   'P 1'
#
loop_
_entity.id
_entity.type
_entity.pdbx_description
1 polymer ?
#
loop_
_entity_poly.entity_id
_entity_poly.type
_entity_poly.pdbx_seq_one_letter_code
_entity_poly.pdbx_strand_id
1 'polypeptide(L)'
;MEDILKHYYHINKHAFDNLDIPKSLLQEWQSIINLLAHLGGASTGIIMKVEQEELSVLVASQSEENPYNVGDKAIYEDSGLYCVAVMMSQESLYVLLRNTTAQQAVAIAENIRQKVANHTYIGEQHVTASIGVAEWLMDETVADWYNRADHALYTAKRQGRNTVRLYESE
;
A
#
# COMPACT_ATOMS: atom_id res chain seq x y z
N MET A 1 19.94 10.67 -1.26
CA MET A 1 18.85 9.68 -1.12
C MET A 1 18.52 9.46 0.35
N GLU A 2 19.52 9.31 1.23
CA GLU A 2 19.34 9.37 2.70
C GLU A 2 18.73 10.69 3.20
N ASP A 3 19.05 11.84 2.59
CA ASP A 3 18.57 13.15 3.08
C ASP A 3 17.09 13.46 2.76
N ILE A 4 16.53 12.91 1.68
CA ILE A 4 15.10 13.09 1.34
C ILE A 4 14.23 12.24 2.26
N LEU A 5 14.71 11.04 2.58
CA LEU A 5 14.08 10.14 3.52
C LEU A 5 14.00 10.79 4.90
N LYS A 6 15.11 11.33 5.44
CA LYS A 6 15.15 11.99 6.75
C LYS A 6 14.18 13.16 6.93
N HIS A 7 13.85 13.89 5.85
CA HIS A 7 12.94 15.04 5.93
C HIS A 7 11.46 14.65 6.16
N TYR A 8 11.07 13.41 5.83
CA TYR A 8 9.71 12.90 6.01
C TYR A 8 9.52 12.08 7.32
N TYR A 9 10.60 11.73 8.04
CA TYR A 9 10.57 10.84 9.21
C TYR A 9 10.23 11.53 10.54
N HIS A 10 9.07 12.19 10.62
CA HIS A 10 8.50 12.59 11.92
C HIS A 10 7.11 12.01 12.12
N ILE A 11 6.98 10.69 11.98
CA ILE A 11 5.97 9.98 12.76
C ILE A 11 6.43 10.07 14.21
N ASN A 12 5.61 10.67 15.06
CA ASN A 12 5.78 10.57 16.50
C ASN A 12 5.50 9.10 16.88
N LYS A 13 6.56 8.27 16.82
CA LYS A 13 6.52 6.81 17.07
C LYS A 13 5.93 6.46 18.44
N HIS A 14 5.72 7.44 19.30
CA HIS A 14 5.22 7.30 20.66
C HIS A 14 3.83 7.91 20.88
N ALA A 15 3.19 8.53 19.87
CA ALA A 15 1.93 9.24 20.04
C ALA A 15 0.77 8.34 20.55
N PHE A 16 0.89 7.03 20.38
CA PHE A 16 -0.11 6.04 20.79
C PHE A 16 0.47 4.91 21.64
N ASP A 17 1.72 5.06 22.11
CA ASP A 17 2.31 4.10 23.03
C ASP A 17 1.49 4.08 24.32
N ASN A 18 1.09 2.89 24.77
CA ASN A 18 0.24 2.66 25.94
C ASN A 18 -1.21 3.17 25.83
N LEU A 19 -1.76 3.37 24.62
CA LEU A 19 -3.19 3.59 24.48
C LEU A 19 -3.97 2.32 24.90
N ASP A 20 -4.71 2.41 26.01
CA ASP A 20 -5.63 1.37 26.45
C ASP A 20 -6.93 1.47 25.64
N ILE A 21 -7.18 0.47 24.81
CA ILE A 21 -8.32 0.46 23.88
C ILE A 21 -9.48 -0.23 24.60
N PRO A 22 -10.61 0.47 24.87
CA PRO A 22 -11.74 -0.12 25.57
C PRO A 22 -12.27 -1.35 24.83
N LYS A 23 -12.63 -2.40 25.57
CA LYS A 23 -13.21 -3.62 24.99
C LYS A 23 -14.45 -3.36 24.15
N SER A 24 -15.26 -2.36 24.49
CA SER A 24 -16.43 -1.96 23.71
C SER A 24 -16.04 -1.46 22.32
N LEU A 25 -14.96 -0.70 22.21
CA LEU A 25 -14.48 -0.20 20.92
C LEU A 25 -13.93 -1.33 20.05
N LEU A 26 -13.22 -2.29 20.64
CA LEU A 26 -12.78 -3.51 19.93
C LEU A 26 -13.97 -4.33 19.39
N GLN A 27 -15.07 -4.41 20.14
CA GLN A 27 -16.29 -5.09 19.69
C GLN A 27 -17.00 -4.36 18.54
N GLU A 28 -17.05 -3.03 18.61
CA GLU A 28 -17.57 -2.20 17.51
C GLU A 28 -16.73 -2.38 16.24
N TRP A 29 -15.40 -2.30 16.37
CA TRP A 29 -14.45 -2.53 15.28
C TRP A 29 -14.56 -3.92 14.69
N GLN A 30 -14.75 -4.96 15.51
CA GLN A 30 -15.01 -6.31 15.03
C GLN A 30 -16.24 -6.38 14.15
N SER A 31 -17.33 -5.73 14.56
CA SER A 31 -18.58 -5.68 13.80
C SER A 31 -18.38 -4.96 12.47
N ILE A 32 -17.67 -3.83 12.48
CA ILE A 32 -17.35 -3.04 11.27
C ILE A 32 -16.51 -3.87 10.30
N ILE A 33 -15.44 -4.49 10.78
CA ILE A 33 -14.52 -5.24 9.93
C ILE A 33 -15.17 -6.50 9.34
N ASN A 34 -16.01 -7.20 10.11
CA ASN A 34 -16.80 -8.31 9.58
C ASN A 34 -17.71 -7.83 8.43
N LEU A 35 -18.40 -6.70 8.62
CA LEU A 35 -19.28 -6.14 7.60
C LEU A 35 -18.51 -5.70 6.35
N LEU A 36 -17.37 -5.01 6.52
CA LEU A 36 -16.56 -4.55 5.40
C LEU A 36 -15.94 -5.71 4.62
N ALA A 37 -15.43 -6.74 5.30
CA ALA A 37 -14.92 -7.94 4.65
C ALA A 37 -16.02 -8.64 3.83
N HIS A 38 -17.22 -8.78 4.42
CA HIS A 38 -18.38 -9.37 3.74
C HIS A 38 -18.82 -8.56 2.51
N LEU A 39 -19.05 -7.25 2.67
CA LEU A 39 -19.50 -6.38 1.57
C LEU A 39 -18.45 -6.21 0.47
N GLY A 40 -17.17 -6.17 0.85
CA GLY A 40 -16.05 -6.04 -0.08
C GLY A 40 -15.66 -7.34 -0.78
N GLY A 41 -16.22 -8.48 -0.36
CA GLY A 41 -15.77 -9.80 -0.82
C GLY A 41 -14.30 -10.07 -0.50
N ALA A 42 -13.78 -9.46 0.57
CA ALA A 42 -12.39 -9.61 0.98
C ALA A 42 -12.23 -10.83 1.89
N SER A 43 -11.24 -11.68 1.61
CA SER A 43 -10.88 -12.81 2.49
C SER A 43 -10.38 -12.35 3.85
N THR A 44 -9.79 -11.15 3.92
CA THR A 44 -9.16 -10.61 5.13
C THR A 44 -9.55 -9.14 5.34
N GLY A 45 -10.03 -8.82 6.54
CA GLY A 45 -10.04 -7.46 7.08
C GLY A 45 -9.39 -7.48 8.46
N ILE A 46 -8.45 -6.57 8.72
CA ILE A 46 -7.78 -6.48 10.02
C ILE A 46 -7.63 -5.02 10.45
N ILE A 47 -7.65 -4.79 11.76
CA ILE A 47 -7.18 -3.55 12.38
C ILE A 47 -5.94 -3.90 13.19
N MET A 48 -4.85 -3.18 12.94
CA MET A 48 -3.57 -3.40 13.60
C MET A 48 -3.13 -2.18 14.39
N LYS A 49 -2.34 -2.41 15.43
CA LYS A 49 -1.63 -1.39 16.19
C LYS A 49 -0.15 -1.43 15.85
N VAL A 50 0.43 -0.28 15.58
CA VAL A 50 1.89 -0.10 15.56
C VAL A 50 2.35 0.24 16.98
N GLU A 51 3.24 -0.56 17.54
CA GLU A 51 3.94 -0.26 18.80
C GLU A 51 5.44 -0.41 18.55
N GLN A 52 6.20 0.67 18.71
CA GLN A 52 7.64 0.71 18.43
C GLN A 52 7.97 0.26 16.99
N GLU A 53 8.40 -1.00 16.80
CA GLU A 53 8.75 -1.63 15.52
C GLU A 53 7.81 -2.78 15.14
N GLU A 54 6.85 -3.10 16.02
CA GLU A 54 5.92 -4.21 15.86
C GLU A 54 4.54 -3.72 15.39
N LEU A 55 3.95 -4.47 14.48
CA LEU A 55 2.55 -4.46 14.13
C LEU A 55 1.87 -5.62 14.85
N SER A 56 0.80 -5.34 15.58
CA SER A 56 -0.02 -6.36 16.25
C SER A 56 -1.46 -6.31 15.77
N VAL A 57 -2.06 -7.47 15.48
CA VAL A 57 -3.47 -7.57 15.09
C VAL A 57 -4.35 -7.34 16.32
N LEU A 58 -5.13 -6.26 16.32
CA LEU A 58 -6.11 -5.97 17.37
C LEU A 58 -7.45 -6.67 17.11
N VAL A 59 -7.86 -6.69 15.83
CA VAL A 59 -9.15 -7.23 15.38
C VAL A 59 -8.93 -7.87 14.02
N ALA A 60 -9.52 -9.05 13.79
CA ALA A 60 -9.49 -9.76 12.52
C ALA A 60 -10.90 -10.19 12.11
N SER A 61 -11.25 -10.03 10.83
CA SER A 61 -12.55 -10.42 10.29
C SER A 61 -12.76 -11.92 10.44
N GLN A 62 -13.98 -12.32 10.80
CA GLN A 62 -14.36 -13.73 10.93
C GLN A 62 -14.77 -14.32 9.57
N SER A 63 -13.90 -14.19 8.58
CA SER A 63 -14.06 -14.79 7.24
C SER A 63 -13.43 -16.19 7.23
N GLU A 64 -13.99 -17.14 6.45
CA GLU A 64 -13.48 -18.53 6.42
C GLU A 64 -12.00 -18.63 6.00
N GLU A 65 -11.54 -17.75 5.11
CA GLU A 65 -10.17 -17.75 4.58
C GLU A 65 -9.23 -16.71 5.22
N ASN A 66 -9.60 -16.09 6.35
CA ASN A 66 -8.73 -15.12 6.98
C ASN A 66 -7.53 -15.83 7.65
N PRO A 67 -6.27 -15.59 7.21
CA PRO A 67 -5.11 -16.28 7.77
C PRO A 67 -4.59 -15.64 9.07
N TYR A 68 -5.16 -14.51 9.51
CA TYR A 68 -4.69 -13.75 10.66
C TYR A 68 -5.53 -13.98 11.92
N ASN A 69 -4.85 -14.10 13.05
CA ASN A 69 -5.45 -14.19 14.37
C ASN A 69 -5.21 -12.91 15.18
N VAL A 70 -6.14 -12.58 16.07
CA VAL A 70 -5.92 -11.50 17.04
C VAL A 70 -4.69 -11.81 17.90
N GLY A 71 -3.79 -10.84 18.02
CA GLY A 71 -2.52 -10.99 18.72
C GLY A 71 -1.35 -11.42 17.84
N ASP A 72 -1.58 -11.78 16.56
CA ASP A 72 -0.48 -12.01 15.62
C ASP A 72 0.39 -10.75 15.51
N LYS A 73 1.70 -10.96 15.47
CA LYS A 73 2.71 -9.90 15.45
C LYS A 73 3.60 -10.01 14.23
N ALA A 74 4.05 -8.87 13.74
CA ALA A 74 5.12 -8.79 12.78
C ALA A 74 5.94 -7.52 12.96
N ILE A 75 7.24 -7.58 12.67
CA ILE A 75 8.08 -6.38 12.59
C ILE A 75 7.70 -5.65 11.30
N TYR A 76 7.51 -4.34 11.27
CA TYR A 76 7.16 -3.67 10.01
C TYR A 76 8.39 -3.40 9.13
N GLU A 77 9.57 -3.24 9.75
CA GLU A 77 10.83 -3.04 9.05
C GLU A 77 11.30 -4.38 8.46
N ASP A 78 11.63 -4.36 7.17
CA ASP A 78 12.11 -5.51 6.38
C ASP A 78 11.22 -6.78 6.36
N SER A 79 10.02 -6.77 6.94
CA SER A 79 9.14 -7.95 6.89
C SER A 79 8.53 -8.24 5.53
N GLY A 80 8.57 -7.26 4.61
CA GLY A 80 7.90 -7.37 3.31
C GLY A 80 6.37 -7.42 3.39
N LEU A 81 5.78 -7.28 4.59
CA LEU A 81 4.33 -7.28 4.78
C LEU A 81 3.68 -5.97 4.33
N TYR A 82 4.41 -4.87 4.51
CA TYR A 82 3.91 -3.54 4.22
C TYR A 82 4.96 -2.73 3.48
N CYS A 83 4.51 -1.79 2.67
CA CYS A 83 5.40 -0.79 2.10
C CYS A 83 5.79 0.21 3.19
N VAL A 84 6.95 -0.01 3.83
CA VAL A 84 7.48 0.89 4.87
C VAL A 84 7.52 2.34 4.38
N ALA A 85 7.88 2.58 3.12
CA ALA A 85 7.89 3.93 2.56
C ALA A 85 6.50 4.61 2.59
N VAL A 86 5.43 3.88 2.26
CA VAL A 86 4.05 4.39 2.31
C VAL A 86 3.60 4.57 3.75
N MET A 87 3.85 3.60 4.62
CA MET A 87 3.50 3.72 6.04
C MET A 87 4.16 4.94 6.70
N MET A 88 5.42 5.19 6.36
CA MET A 88 6.22 6.26 6.95
C MET A 88 5.87 7.65 6.39
N SER A 89 5.62 7.74 5.09
CA SER A 89 5.24 9.00 4.44
C SER A 89 3.76 9.35 4.60
N GLN A 90 2.91 8.34 4.83
CA GLN A 90 1.44 8.45 4.76
C GLN A 90 0.94 8.91 3.38
N GLU A 91 1.78 8.78 2.35
CA GLU A 91 1.50 9.17 0.97
C GLU A 91 1.53 7.95 0.05
N SER A 92 0.99 8.11 -1.16
CA SER A 92 1.09 7.06 -2.19
C SER A 92 2.55 6.79 -2.57
N LEU A 93 2.85 5.55 -2.98
CA LEU A 93 4.19 5.19 -3.43
C LEU A 93 4.47 5.78 -4.82
N TYR A 94 5.49 6.63 -4.91
CA TYR A 94 6.00 7.16 -6.17
C TYR A 94 7.42 6.65 -6.44
N VAL A 95 7.70 6.27 -7.69
CA VAL A 95 9.03 5.85 -8.13
C VAL A 95 9.53 6.82 -9.20
N LEU A 96 10.52 7.62 -8.84
CA LEU A 96 11.13 8.60 -9.73
C LEU A 96 12.27 7.96 -10.55
N LEU A 97 12.13 7.96 -11.88
CA LEU A 97 13.13 7.45 -12.81
C LEU A 97 13.79 8.61 -13.56
N ARG A 98 15.08 8.85 -13.31
CA ARG A 98 15.85 9.89 -13.99
C ARG A 98 16.47 9.34 -15.29
N ASN A 99 16.68 10.21 -16.27
CA ASN A 99 17.32 9.85 -17.55
C ASN A 99 16.66 8.62 -18.21
N THR A 100 15.34 8.50 -18.07
CA THR A 100 14.57 7.33 -18.48
C THR A 100 13.43 7.82 -19.35
N THR A 101 13.32 7.26 -20.56
CA THR A 101 12.20 7.53 -21.47
C THR A 101 10.91 6.89 -20.98
N ALA A 102 9.76 7.38 -21.45
CA ALA A 102 8.46 6.76 -21.17
C ALA A 102 8.45 5.23 -21.39
N GLN A 103 8.99 4.75 -22.53
CA GLN A 103 8.99 3.33 -22.88
C GLN A 103 9.86 2.50 -21.94
N GLN A 104 11.03 3.03 -21.55
CA GLN A 104 11.89 2.38 -20.56
C GLN A 104 11.22 2.34 -19.18
N ALA A 105 10.54 3.42 -18.77
CA ALA A 105 9.79 3.48 -17.51
C ALA A 105 8.65 2.45 -17.48
N VAL A 106 7.92 2.29 -18.60
CA VAL A 106 6.90 1.25 -18.75
C VAL A 106 7.51 -0.15 -18.62
N ALA A 107 8.66 -0.41 -19.25
CA ALA A 107 9.33 -1.71 -19.14
C ALA A 107 9.78 -2.03 -17.70
N ILE A 108 10.28 -1.03 -16.97
CA ILE A 108 10.63 -1.15 -15.54
C ILE A 108 9.38 -1.43 -14.70
N ALA A 109 8.29 -0.67 -14.91
CA ALA A 109 7.03 -0.86 -14.22
C ALA A 109 6.45 -2.27 -14.48
N GLU A 110 6.53 -2.77 -15.70
CA GLU A 110 6.04 -4.11 -16.05
C GLU A 110 6.88 -5.20 -15.36
N ASN A 111 8.20 -5.01 -15.25
CA ASN A 111 9.06 -5.92 -14.48
C ASN A 111 8.65 -5.96 -13.00
N ILE A 112 8.38 -4.80 -12.39
CA ILE A 112 7.89 -4.69 -11.01
C ILE A 112 6.55 -5.41 -10.87
N ARG A 113 5.61 -5.14 -11.77
CA ARG A 113 4.27 -5.75 -11.78
C ARG A 113 4.33 -7.28 -11.82
N GLN A 114 5.16 -7.83 -12.71
CA GLN A 114 5.34 -9.29 -12.85
C GLN A 114 5.99 -9.90 -11.60
N LYS A 115 7.00 -9.23 -11.02
CA LYS A 115 7.63 -9.69 -9.78
C LYS A 115 6.64 -9.73 -8.62
N VAL A 116 5.79 -8.71 -8.48
CA VAL A 116 4.71 -8.70 -7.49
C VAL A 116 3.74 -9.85 -7.74
N ALA A 117 3.23 -9.99 -8.97
CA ALA A 117 2.25 -11.03 -9.29
C ALA A 117 2.77 -12.47 -9.11
N ASN A 118 4.08 -12.68 -9.28
CA ASN A 118 4.73 -13.99 -9.17
C ASN A 118 5.33 -14.26 -7.78
N HIS A 119 5.23 -13.32 -6.83
CA HIS A 119 5.73 -13.52 -5.48
C HIS A 119 4.72 -14.32 -4.65
N THR A 120 5.23 -15.26 -3.84
CA THR A 120 4.41 -16.00 -2.87
C THR A 120 4.31 -15.18 -1.59
N TYR A 121 3.12 -14.63 -1.34
CA TYR A 121 2.83 -13.92 -0.10
C TYR A 121 2.36 -14.88 0.99
N ILE A 122 2.35 -14.39 2.23
CA ILE A 122 1.88 -15.16 3.39
C ILE A 122 0.44 -15.62 3.16
N GLY A 123 0.17 -16.88 3.51
CA GLY A 123 -1.15 -17.49 3.35
C GLY A 123 -1.52 -17.78 1.88
N GLU A 124 -0.52 -17.97 1.01
CA GLU A 124 -0.70 -18.23 -0.43
C GLU A 124 -1.57 -17.18 -1.16
N GLN A 125 -1.63 -15.96 -0.60
CA GLN A 125 -2.42 -14.89 -1.18
C GLN A 125 -1.86 -14.48 -2.55
N HIS A 126 -2.76 -14.30 -3.51
CA HIS A 126 -2.41 -13.77 -4.81
C HIS A 126 -2.53 -12.24 -4.82
N VAL A 127 -1.38 -11.56 -4.73
CA VAL A 127 -1.31 -10.09 -4.77
C VAL A 127 -0.81 -9.64 -6.14
N THR A 128 -1.42 -8.58 -6.67
CA THR A 128 -1.02 -7.97 -7.93
C THR A 128 -0.89 -6.46 -7.79
N ALA A 129 -0.14 -5.83 -8.69
CA ALA A 129 0.00 -4.37 -8.73
C ALA A 129 -0.62 -3.80 -10.02
N SER A 130 -1.22 -2.61 -9.91
CA SER A 130 -1.50 -1.76 -11.07
C SER A 130 -0.62 -0.52 -10.96
N ILE A 131 -0.01 -0.08 -12.06
CA ILE A 131 0.98 0.99 -12.04
C ILE A 131 0.65 2.00 -13.15
N GLY A 132 0.55 3.27 -12.76
CA GLY A 132 0.46 4.40 -13.67
C GLY A 132 1.84 5.00 -13.93
N VAL A 133 2.13 5.32 -15.18
CA VAL A 133 3.41 5.90 -15.62
C VAL A 133 3.12 7.22 -16.33
N ALA A 134 3.91 8.23 -16.05
CA ALA A 134 3.90 9.49 -16.78
C ALA A 134 5.35 9.95 -17.00
N GLU A 135 5.67 10.38 -18.21
CA GLU A 135 6.97 11.03 -18.50
C GLU A 135 6.89 12.52 -18.21
N TRP A 136 8.00 13.11 -17.74
CA TRP A 136 8.10 14.55 -17.49
C TRP A 136 8.03 15.34 -18.80
N LEU A 137 7.13 16.32 -18.87
CA LEU A 137 6.94 17.21 -20.00
C LEU A 137 7.61 18.57 -19.72
N MET A 138 8.03 19.24 -20.79
CA MET A 138 8.57 20.60 -20.68
C MET A 138 7.48 21.56 -20.19
N ASP A 139 7.85 22.47 -19.29
CA ASP A 139 6.98 23.52 -18.72
C ASP A 139 5.79 23.03 -17.87
N GLU A 140 5.79 21.78 -17.41
CA GLU A 140 4.79 21.31 -16.44
C GLU A 140 5.21 21.51 -14.98
N THR A 141 4.24 21.53 -14.07
CA THR A 141 4.53 21.49 -12.63
C THR A 141 4.65 20.05 -12.13
N VAL A 142 5.29 19.88 -10.97
CA VAL A 142 5.34 18.57 -10.28
C VAL A 142 3.93 18.02 -10.00
N ALA A 143 2.98 18.90 -9.66
CA ALA A 143 1.61 18.51 -9.41
C ALA A 143 0.93 17.97 -10.68
N ASP A 144 1.13 18.61 -11.82
CA ASP A 144 0.59 18.14 -13.11
C ASP A 144 1.16 16.77 -13.47
N TRP A 145 2.47 16.58 -13.28
CA TRP A 145 3.12 15.31 -13.55
C TRP A 145 2.56 14.18 -12.68
N TYR A 146 2.40 14.43 -11.38
CA TYR A 146 1.81 13.46 -10.45
C TYR A 146 0.36 13.15 -10.80
N ASN A 147 -0.45 14.15 -11.14
CA ASN A 147 -1.83 13.96 -11.54
C ASN A 147 -1.94 13.07 -12.80
N ARG A 148 -1.03 13.22 -13.77
CA ARG A 148 -1.00 12.34 -14.96
C ARG A 148 -0.63 10.90 -14.60
N ALA A 149 0.35 10.71 -13.72
CA ALA A 149 0.72 9.37 -13.23
C ALA A 149 -0.44 8.71 -12.48
N ASP A 150 -1.14 9.45 -11.60
CA ASP A 150 -2.29 8.95 -10.86
C ASP A 150 -3.49 8.67 -11.78
N HIS A 151 -3.74 9.52 -12.79
CA HIS A 151 -4.77 9.27 -13.80
C HIS A 151 -4.51 7.97 -14.58
N ALA A 152 -3.25 7.72 -14.96
CA ALA A 152 -2.87 6.47 -15.61
C ALA A 152 -3.05 5.27 -14.64
N LEU A 153 -2.72 5.42 -13.37
CA LEU A 153 -2.94 4.39 -12.34
C LEU A 153 -4.43 4.09 -12.16
N TYR A 154 -5.26 5.13 -12.11
CA TYR A 154 -6.70 5.00 -12.00
C TYR A 154 -7.28 4.26 -13.21
N THR A 155 -6.82 4.61 -14.43
CA THR A 155 -7.15 3.90 -15.66
C THR A 155 -6.75 2.43 -15.59
N ALA A 156 -5.53 2.12 -15.13
CA ALA A 156 -5.07 0.75 -14.92
C ALA A 156 -5.97 -0.04 -13.95
N LYS A 157 -6.39 0.60 -12.84
CA LYS A 157 -7.30 -0.01 -11.85
C LYS A 157 -8.70 -0.28 -12.41
N ARG A 158 -9.21 0.58 -13.29
CA ARG A 158 -10.53 0.41 -13.92
C ARG A 158 -10.54 -0.60 -15.06
N GLN A 159 -9.43 -0.76 -15.78
CA GLN A 159 -9.32 -1.64 -16.94
C GLN A 159 -8.89 -3.08 -16.58
N GLY A 160 -9.32 -3.58 -15.43
CA GLY A 160 -9.06 -4.97 -15.00
C GLY A 160 -7.94 -5.16 -13.99
N ARG A 161 -7.29 -4.08 -13.54
CA ARG A 161 -6.14 -4.13 -12.60
C ARG A 161 -4.99 -4.97 -13.18
N ASN A 162 -4.02 -5.33 -12.34
CA ASN A 162 -2.83 -6.11 -12.70
C ASN A 162 -2.20 -5.70 -14.04
N THR A 163 -2.07 -4.38 -14.28
CA THR A 163 -1.58 -3.84 -15.54
C THR A 163 -0.80 -2.55 -15.33
N VAL A 164 0.08 -2.25 -16.29
CA VAL A 164 0.74 -0.94 -16.42
C VAL A 164 -0.04 -0.09 -17.42
N ARG A 165 -0.15 1.21 -17.16
CA ARG A 165 -0.64 2.21 -18.12
C ARG A 165 0.30 3.39 -18.17
N LEU A 166 0.71 3.76 -19.37
CA LEU A 166 1.31 5.06 -19.65
C LEU A 166 0.17 6.08 -19.79
N TYR A 167 0.36 7.28 -19.24
CA TYR A 167 -0.56 8.37 -19.48
C TYR A 167 -0.52 8.76 -20.96
N GLU A 168 -1.68 8.71 -21.61
CA GLU A 168 -1.90 9.22 -22.95
C GLU A 168 -2.82 10.44 -22.82
N SER A 169 -2.47 11.57 -23.45
CA SER A 169 -3.37 12.72 -23.53
C SER A 169 -4.54 12.36 -24.44
N GLU A 170 -5.77 12.53 -23.97
CA GLU A 170 -6.98 12.44 -24.79
C GLU A 170 -6.99 13.47 -25.94
#